data_AF-X6JXP0-F1
#
_entry.id   AF-X6JXP0-F1
#
_cell.length_a   1.000
_cell.length_b   1.000
_cell.length_c   1.000
_cell.angle_alpha   90.00
_cell.angle_beta   90.00
_cell.angle_gamma   90.00
#
_symmetry.space_group_name_H-M   'P 1'
#
loop_
_entity.id
_entity.type
_entity.pdbx_description
1 polymer ?
#
loop_
_entity_poly.entity_id
_entity_poly.type
_entity_poly.pdbx_seq_one_letter_code
_entity_poly.pdbx_strand_id
1 'polypeptide(L)'
;MMLSQILLNAGPDRERWHAVGASVVVVDSLVHNFLHRTGTLSAYEGDHLYGERCYGPASCETILRDLAARLSTPAGSISPRSLQHAVWRFCAADQLAVCNGNNIRDTLPCQLEWCGLKTHCSRLSLRPAKPTTEEV
;
A
#
# COMPACT_ATOMS: atom_id res chain seq x y z
N MET A 1 3.01 8.66 -10.68
CA MET A 1 2.07 9.40 -9.80
C MET A 1 1.57 10.75 -10.37
N MET A 2 1.93 11.14 -11.61
CA MET A 2 1.74 12.52 -12.11
C MET A 2 0.29 12.88 -12.51
N LEU A 3 -0.46 11.97 -13.14
CA LEU A 3 -1.79 12.30 -13.70
C LEU A 3 -2.80 12.74 -12.62
N SER A 4 -2.89 12.00 -11.52
CA SER A 4 -3.82 12.37 -10.43
C SER A 4 -3.49 13.72 -9.82
N GLN A 5 -2.22 14.10 -9.76
CA GLN A 5 -1.81 15.40 -9.22
C GLN A 5 -2.24 16.53 -10.14
N ILE A 6 -2.19 16.34 -11.46
CA ILE A 6 -2.73 17.30 -12.42
C ILE A 6 -4.23 17.48 -12.20
N LEU A 7 -4.97 16.38 -12.00
CA LEU A 7 -6.42 16.42 -11.79
C LEU A 7 -6.81 17.06 -10.45
N LEU A 8 -6.07 16.78 -9.37
CA LEU A 8 -6.28 17.35 -8.04
C LEU A 8 -5.87 18.82 -7.92
N ASN A 9 -5.03 19.31 -8.84
CA ASN A 9 -4.66 20.73 -8.91
C ASN A 9 -5.36 21.45 -10.07
N ALA A 10 -6.41 20.84 -10.62
CA ALA A 10 -7.30 21.52 -11.54
C ALA A 10 -7.92 22.75 -10.83
N GLY A 11 -8.22 23.82 -11.57
CA GLY A 11 -8.85 25.02 -10.99
C GLY A 11 -10.11 24.71 -10.17
N PRO A 12 -10.53 25.62 -9.27
CA PRO A 12 -11.58 25.36 -8.28
C PRO A 12 -12.91 24.92 -8.91
N ASP A 13 -13.22 25.39 -10.12
CA ASP A 13 -14.48 25.11 -10.82
C ASP A 13 -14.52 23.71 -11.50
N ARG A 14 -13.46 22.91 -11.35
CA ARG A 14 -13.32 21.60 -12.00
C ARG A 14 -13.62 20.44 -11.06
N GLU A 15 -14.73 20.50 -10.33
CA GLU A 15 -15.12 19.50 -9.32
C GLU A 15 -15.02 18.05 -9.80
N ARG A 16 -15.45 17.77 -11.04
CA ARG A 16 -15.36 16.42 -11.64
C ARG A 16 -13.91 15.94 -11.76
N TRP A 17 -12.97 16.84 -12.04
CA TRP A 17 -11.55 16.50 -12.18
C TRP A 17 -10.96 16.18 -10.81
N HIS A 18 -11.30 16.97 -9.79
CA HIS A 18 -10.94 16.68 -8.41
C HIS A 18 -11.47 15.32 -7.95
N ALA A 19 -12.75 15.03 -8.21
CA ALA A 19 -13.38 13.76 -7.87
C ALA A 19 -12.69 12.57 -8.55
N VAL A 20 -12.35 12.68 -9.83
CA VAL A 20 -11.60 11.64 -10.55
C VAL A 20 -10.17 11.52 -10.00
N GLY A 21 -9.47 12.63 -9.81
CA GLY A 21 -8.12 12.64 -9.26
C GLY A 21 -8.02 11.99 -7.88
N ALA A 22 -9.04 12.20 -7.03
CA ALA A 22 -9.14 11.62 -5.70
C ALA A 22 -9.50 10.12 -5.69
N SER A 23 -10.20 9.64 -6.73
CA SER A 23 -10.69 8.26 -6.80
C SER A 23 -9.72 7.29 -7.49
N VAL A 24 -8.76 7.80 -8.25
CA VAL A 24 -7.72 6.99 -8.92
C VAL A 24 -6.85 6.29 -7.88
N VAL A 25 -6.76 4.96 -7.96
CA VAL A 25 -5.85 4.15 -7.17
C VAL A 25 -4.89 3.45 -8.13
N VAL A 26 -3.59 3.61 -7.88
CA VAL A 26 -2.54 2.92 -8.64
C VAL A 26 -1.78 2.03 -7.69
N VAL A 27 -1.83 0.73 -7.93
CA VAL A 27 -1.07 -0.27 -7.18
C VAL A 27 0.15 -0.64 -8.00
N ASP A 28 1.30 -0.13 -7.59
CA ASP A 28 2.61 -0.59 -8.05
C ASP A 28 3.18 -1.64 -7.09
N SER A 29 4.39 -2.12 -7.38
CA SER A 29 5.05 -3.10 -6.54
C SER A 29 5.35 -2.59 -5.13
N LEU A 30 5.56 -1.28 -4.93
CA LEU A 30 5.79 -0.73 -3.59
C LEU A 30 4.53 -0.81 -2.74
N VAL A 31 3.39 -0.38 -3.30
CA VAL A 31 2.10 -0.42 -2.62
C VAL A 31 1.69 -1.87 -2.32
N HIS A 32 1.83 -2.77 -3.29
CA HIS A 32 1.51 -4.19 -3.10
C HIS A 32 2.41 -4.82 -2.02
N ASN A 33 3.73 -4.64 -2.13
CA ASN A 33 4.68 -5.21 -1.18
C ASN A 33 4.49 -4.66 0.23
N PHE A 34 4.10 -3.39 0.37
CA PHE A 34 3.72 -2.81 1.66
C PHE A 34 2.58 -3.59 2.29
N LEU A 35 1.46 -3.75 1.57
CA LEU A 35 0.27 -4.44 2.08
C LEU A 35 0.54 -5.93 2.40
N HIS A 36 1.43 -6.58 1.65
CA HIS A 36 1.91 -7.93 1.97
C HIS A 36 2.73 -7.94 3.25
N ARG A 37 3.82 -7.15 3.31
CA ARG A 37 4.77 -7.15 4.44
C ARG A 37 4.11 -6.78 5.76
N THR A 38 3.15 -5.85 5.74
CA THR A 38 2.40 -5.47 6.95
C THR A 38 1.41 -6.55 7.40
N GLY A 39 1.11 -7.55 6.57
CA GLY A 39 0.07 -8.54 6.80
C GLY A 39 -1.34 -8.03 6.49
N THR A 40 -1.46 -6.85 5.89
CA THR A 40 -2.76 -6.25 5.58
C THR A 40 -3.51 -7.05 4.50
N LEU A 41 -2.83 -7.59 3.49
CA LEU A 41 -3.47 -8.47 2.50
C LEU A 41 -4.09 -9.70 3.14
N SER A 42 -3.32 -10.40 3.97
CA SER A 42 -3.78 -11.61 4.65
C SER A 42 -4.94 -11.33 5.62
N ALA A 43 -4.90 -10.20 6.34
CA ALA A 43 -5.98 -9.77 7.22
C ALA A 43 -7.30 -9.47 6.49
N TYR A 44 -7.24 -9.21 5.18
CA TYR A 44 -8.39 -9.02 4.30
C TYR A 44 -8.71 -10.26 3.45
N GLU A 45 -8.07 -11.41 3.74
CA GLU A 45 -8.19 -12.65 2.97
C GLU A 45 -7.87 -12.46 1.47
N GLY A 46 -7.01 -11.47 1.19
CA GLY A 46 -6.69 -10.98 -0.14
C GLY A 46 -5.31 -11.39 -0.64
N ASP A 47 -4.72 -12.47 -0.15
CA ASP A 47 -3.35 -12.86 -0.54
C ASP A 47 -3.27 -13.21 -2.05
N HIS A 48 -2.40 -12.50 -2.77
CA HIS A 48 -2.15 -12.72 -4.20
C HIS A 48 -0.75 -12.27 -4.61
N LEU A 49 -0.29 -12.72 -5.79
CA LEU A 49 0.91 -12.19 -6.42
C LEU A 49 0.65 -10.82 -7.04
N TYR A 50 1.62 -9.91 -6.95
CA TYR A 50 1.59 -8.64 -7.66
C TYR A 50 1.23 -8.81 -9.14
N GLY A 51 0.29 -7.98 -9.63
CA GLY A 51 -0.18 -8.02 -11.01
C GLY A 51 -1.65 -7.63 -11.11
N GLU A 52 -2.35 -8.19 -12.09
CA GLU A 52 -3.76 -7.86 -12.37
C GLU A 52 -4.70 -8.12 -11.18
N ARG A 53 -4.37 -9.11 -10.34
CA ARG A 53 -5.14 -9.43 -9.12
C ARG A 53 -5.17 -8.29 -8.10
N CYS A 54 -4.28 -7.30 -8.22
CA CYS A 54 -4.30 -6.09 -7.39
C CYS A 54 -5.55 -5.20 -7.62
N TYR A 55 -6.36 -5.48 -8.63
CA TYR A 55 -7.56 -4.71 -8.99
C TYR A 55 -8.87 -5.55 -8.97
N GLY A 56 -8.83 -6.76 -8.40
CA GLY A 56 -10.00 -7.64 -8.27
C GLY A 56 -10.78 -7.50 -6.96
N PRO A 57 -11.71 -8.42 -6.66
CA PRO A 57 -12.32 -8.54 -5.34
C PRO A 57 -11.27 -8.88 -4.27
N ALA A 58 -11.42 -8.33 -3.05
CA ALA A 58 -10.45 -8.49 -1.95
C ALA A 58 -8.99 -8.14 -2.33
N SER A 59 -8.81 -7.18 -3.25
CA SER A 59 -7.50 -6.80 -3.78
C SER A 59 -6.85 -5.62 -3.06
N CYS A 60 -5.60 -5.32 -3.43
CA CYS A 60 -4.90 -4.11 -2.95
C CYS A 60 -5.72 -2.83 -3.18
N GLU A 61 -6.35 -2.68 -4.34
CA GLU A 61 -7.16 -1.51 -4.67
C GLU A 61 -8.39 -1.40 -3.77
N THR A 62 -9.12 -2.51 -3.57
CA THR A 62 -10.30 -2.56 -2.71
C THR A 62 -9.92 -2.29 -1.24
N ILE A 63 -8.81 -2.85 -0.77
CA ILE A 63 -8.28 -2.62 0.59
C ILE A 63 -7.97 -1.14 0.81
N LEU A 64 -7.29 -0.48 -0.15
CA LEU A 64 -6.98 0.95 -0.03
C LEU A 64 -8.24 1.81 0.00
N ARG A 65 -9.28 1.45 -0.75
CA ARG A 65 -10.56 2.16 -0.70
C ARG A 65 -11.26 2.00 0.65
N ASP A 66 -11.34 0.77 1.15
CA ASP A 66 -11.98 0.49 2.43
C ASP A 66 -11.23 1.17 3.58
N LEU A 67 -9.90 1.08 3.61
CA LEU A 67 -9.08 1.77 4.62
C LEU A 67 -9.24 3.29 4.54
N ALA A 68 -9.26 3.88 3.36
CA ALA A 68 -9.46 5.32 3.20
C ALA A 68 -10.84 5.76 3.74
N ALA A 69 -11.88 4.95 3.51
CA ALA A 69 -13.20 5.20 4.08
C ALA A 69 -13.21 5.08 5.61
N ARG A 70 -12.57 4.05 6.18
CA ARG A 70 -12.50 3.83 7.64
C ARG A 70 -11.68 4.89 8.38
N LEU A 71 -10.66 5.44 7.73
CA LEU A 71 -9.82 6.50 8.31
C LEU A 71 -10.40 7.90 8.13
N SER A 72 -11.43 8.05 7.28
CA SER A 72 -12.15 9.32 7.13
C SER A 72 -12.96 9.62 8.39
N THR A 73 -12.98 10.89 8.80
CA THR A 73 -13.70 11.36 9.98
C THR A 73 -14.63 12.51 9.58
N PRO A 74 -15.61 12.91 10.43
CA PRO A 74 -16.41 14.10 10.17
C PRO A 74 -15.58 15.38 9.99
N ALA A 75 -14.38 15.44 10.58
CA ALA A 75 -13.46 16.58 10.48
C ALA A 75 -12.63 16.57 9.18
N GLY A 76 -12.64 15.48 8.41
CA GLY A 76 -11.89 15.39 7.16
C GLY A 76 -11.93 14.01 6.52
N SER A 77 -12.08 13.98 5.20
CA SER A 77 -12.07 12.74 4.42
C SER A 77 -10.66 12.43 3.89
N ILE A 78 -10.32 11.15 3.87
CA ILE A 78 -9.12 10.63 3.22
C ILE A 78 -9.56 9.99 1.91
N SER A 79 -9.07 10.54 0.80
CA SER A 79 -9.30 9.91 -0.49
C SER A 79 -8.45 8.63 -0.62
N PRO A 80 -8.92 7.60 -1.36
CA PRO A 80 -8.10 6.44 -1.68
C PRO A 80 -6.77 6.81 -2.32
N ARG A 81 -6.75 7.85 -3.17
CA ARG A 81 -5.51 8.36 -3.77
C ARG A 81 -4.55 8.92 -2.73
N SER A 82 -5.04 9.68 -1.76
CA SER A 82 -4.23 10.25 -0.68
C SER A 82 -3.59 9.15 0.16
N LEU A 83 -4.38 8.12 0.54
CA LEU A 83 -3.85 6.98 1.29
C LEU A 83 -2.80 6.20 0.48
N GLN A 84 -3.10 5.88 -0.78
CA GLN A 84 -2.17 5.21 -1.67
C GLN A 84 -0.86 6.02 -1.83
N HIS A 85 -0.96 7.34 -1.96
CA HIS A 85 0.20 8.22 -2.05
C HIS A 85 1.04 8.20 -0.76
N ALA A 86 0.40 8.21 0.41
CA ALA A 86 1.10 8.12 1.69
C ALA A 86 1.86 6.80 1.83
N VAL A 87 1.23 5.67 1.47
CA VAL A 87 1.89 4.35 1.40
C VAL A 87 3.09 4.39 0.45
N TRP A 88 2.91 4.93 -0.76
CA TRP A 88 3.99 5.04 -1.74
C TRP A 88 5.17 5.87 -1.18
N ARG A 89 4.92 7.04 -0.58
CA ARG A 89 5.98 7.88 0.02
C ARG A 89 6.69 7.20 1.19
N PHE A 90 6.00 6.36 1.94
CA PHE A 90 6.60 5.57 3.02
C PHE A 90 7.61 4.54 2.48
N CYS A 91 7.39 4.04 1.26
CA CYS A 91 8.19 2.98 0.66
C CYS A 91 9.26 3.49 -0.32
N ALA A 92 8.96 4.53 -1.09
CA ALA A 92 9.80 4.97 -2.22
C ALA A 92 11.18 5.47 -1.77
N ALA A 93 12.20 5.15 -2.57
CA ALA A 93 13.61 5.42 -2.24
C ALA A 93 13.95 6.92 -2.23
N ASP A 94 13.25 7.69 -3.06
CA ASP A 94 13.34 9.15 -3.18
C ASP A 94 12.42 9.89 -2.19
N GLN A 95 11.79 9.16 -1.26
CA GLN A 95 10.88 9.70 -0.25
C GLN A 95 11.37 9.32 1.15
N LEU A 96 10.55 8.63 1.96
CA LEU A 96 10.95 8.24 3.32
C LEU A 96 11.80 6.96 3.35
N ALA A 97 11.71 6.12 2.30
CA ALA A 97 12.48 4.88 2.14
C ALA A 97 12.42 3.90 3.34
N VAL A 98 11.35 3.93 4.15
CA VAL A 98 11.21 3.11 5.37
C VAL A 98 10.90 1.66 5.04
N CYS A 99 9.80 1.40 4.30
CA CYS A 99 9.45 0.05 3.85
C CYS A 99 10.02 -0.24 2.45
N ASN A 100 11.27 0.13 2.21
CA ASN A 100 11.90 0.04 0.90
C ASN A 100 12.56 -1.33 0.66
N GLY A 101 12.36 -1.93 -0.53
CA GLY A 101 12.97 -3.22 -0.88
C GLY A 101 14.50 -3.20 -1.03
N ASN A 102 15.11 -2.04 -1.26
CA ASN A 102 16.57 -1.90 -1.25
C ASN A 102 17.14 -1.99 0.17
N ASN A 103 16.32 -1.69 1.19
CA ASN A 103 16.72 -1.67 2.60
C ASN A 103 16.29 -2.94 3.35
N ILE A 104 15.40 -3.74 2.76
CA ILE A 104 14.79 -4.92 3.39
C ILE A 104 15.17 -6.16 2.60
N ARG A 105 15.74 -7.16 3.28
CA ARG A 105 16.00 -8.46 2.68
C ARG A 105 14.70 -9.26 2.57
N ASP A 106 14.18 -9.41 1.36
CA ASP A 106 12.88 -10.03 1.07
C ASP A 106 12.69 -11.49 1.49
N THR A 107 13.78 -12.19 1.80
CA THR A 107 13.75 -13.58 2.27
C THR A 107 13.56 -13.69 3.77
N LEU A 108 13.71 -12.60 4.52
CA LEU A 108 13.64 -12.57 5.98
C LEU A 108 12.56 -11.57 6.45
N PRO A 109 12.00 -11.77 7.66
CA PRO A 109 11.19 -10.74 8.29
C PRO A 109 11.98 -9.43 8.42
N CYS A 110 11.32 -8.30 8.20
CA CYS A 110 11.93 -6.98 8.31
C CYS A 110 12.51 -6.74 9.72
N GLN A 111 13.77 -6.31 9.80
CA GLN A 111 14.51 -6.07 11.04
C GLN A 111 14.58 -4.58 11.43
N LEU A 112 13.76 -3.73 10.81
CA LEU A 112 13.82 -2.29 11.05
C LEU A 112 13.13 -1.92 12.37
N GLU A 113 13.94 -1.69 13.40
CA GLU A 113 13.47 -1.52 14.77
C GLU A 113 12.79 -0.17 15.04
N TRP A 114 13.20 0.89 14.32
CA TRP A 114 12.65 2.24 14.49
C TRP A 114 11.41 2.51 13.62
N CYS A 115 10.96 1.53 12.82
CA CYS A 115 9.78 1.68 11.99
C CYS A 115 8.54 1.97 12.85
N GLY A 116 7.83 3.07 12.58
CA GLY A 116 6.63 3.43 13.34
C GLY A 116 5.48 2.41 13.27
N LEU A 117 5.53 1.47 12.32
CA LEU A 117 4.57 0.37 12.18
C LEU A 117 5.03 -0.93 12.88
N LYS A 118 6.21 -0.95 13.53
CA LYS A 118 6.84 -2.15 14.10
C LYS A 118 5.90 -3.02 14.94
N THR A 119 5.04 -2.41 15.75
CA THR A 119 4.14 -3.12 16.69
C THR A 119 2.91 -3.73 16.01
N HIS A 120 2.53 -3.24 14.83
CA HIS A 120 1.33 -3.65 14.10
C HIS A 120 1.64 -4.33 12.76
N CYS A 121 2.91 -4.34 12.34
CA CYS A 121 3.38 -4.97 11.13
C CYS A 121 3.72 -6.43 11.37
N SER A 122 3.10 -7.34 10.61
CA SER A 122 3.40 -8.78 10.64
C SER A 122 4.80 -9.13 10.12
N ARG A 123 5.49 -8.19 9.46
CA ARG A 123 6.83 -8.35 8.86
C ARG A 123 6.94 -9.56 7.94
N LEU A 124 5.89 -9.86 7.18
CA LEU A 124 5.90 -11.01 6.28
C LEU A 124 7.01 -10.85 5.23
N SER A 125 7.83 -11.88 5.07
CA SER A 125 8.79 -11.97 3.97
C SER A 125 8.05 -12.00 2.64
N LEU A 126 8.58 -11.31 1.61
CA LEU A 126 8.03 -11.40 0.25
C LEU A 126 8.36 -12.74 -0.42
N ARG A 127 9.52 -13.30 -0.10
CA ARG A 127 10.04 -14.54 -0.71
C ARG A 127 10.63 -15.44 0.38
N PRO A 128 9.79 -15.98 1.29
CA PRO A 128 10.29 -16.87 2.33
C PRO A 128 11.00 -18.07 1.69
N ALA A 129 12.08 -18.53 2.32
CA ALA A 129 12.74 -19.77 1.89
C ALA A 129 11.72 -20.91 1.93
N LYS A 130 11.78 -21.81 0.94
CA LYS A 130 10.97 -23.03 1.02
C LYS A 130 11.36 -23.79 2.28
N PRO A 131 10.40 -24.30 3.07
CA PRO A 131 10.73 -25.21 4.16
C PRO A 131 11.51 -26.39 3.58
N THR A 132 12.68 -26.67 4.15
CA THR A 132 13.43 -27.89 3.84
C THR A 132 12.61 -29.07 4.35
N THR A 133 12.35 -30.04 3.47
CA THR A 133 11.55 -31.26 3.68
C THR A 133 12.17 -32.23 4.70
N GLU A 134 12.61 -31.77 5.87
CA GLU A 134 13.23 -32.60 6.90
C GLU A 134 12.45 -32.71 8.22
N GLU A 135 11.24 -32.15 8.31
CA GLU A 135 10.35 -32.40 9.45
C GLU A 135 8.99 -32.92 8.97
N VAL A 136 8.88 -34.25 8.88
CA VAL A 136 7.63 -35.03 8.90
C VAL A 136 7.64 -35.86 10.18
#